data_AF-A0A813YRF9-F1
#
_entry.id   AF-A0A813YRF9-F1
#
_cell.length_a   1.000
_cell.length_b   1.000
_cell.length_c   1.000
_cell.angle_alpha   90.00
_cell.angle_beta   90.00
_cell.angle_gamma   90.00
#
_symmetry.space_group_name_H-M   'P 1'
#
loop_
_entity.id
_entity.type
_entity.pdbx_description
1 polymer ?
#
loop_
_entity_poly.entity_id
_entity_poly.type
_entity_poly.pdbx_seq_one_letter_code
_entity_poly.pdbx_strand_id
1 'polypeptide(L)'
;MNINPTVCLSSLSYPAFNWFPNGTCQLFSVFPITYRIQITTGARLYFPQKTYPNASQCCMPDINYLLNRLKQATIILANITTPREMIIDDHGYLVTVEMSPNFLHRFDPKNLTTITRIAIPNANEMSIGYNQGAYYIAPNNQNFIPIIESQNLTIINNITMTGVSGPRGIMFLNNGSTMIVTSNSNNSLVFYNRTSLAPVMYKFAFSQPVHYAGPHGLWRVNDSFFYATSYTNKSIYSYSATNISTNWNEALALNLLKLNGTGGSTSMVIDECSRFWFPLERNIVLIYDQQGNLLGNYTTTTTTTNFAVSFMKIIDNYVMYFSDCANNQIMRLDPNIQYPGIFSTNVVTSNRHAVELRYTLIPYLYTLFHRVHVSGGTVVRSMVHIFPLDSECWSLDEQFLWGSSLLIAPVIYENHTNKSLYLPTTERWFDYYTGEEQTILGHLTVSAPLDFIPLYLRGGYIIPHQQSAMNTVASRKKPLFLIVALDRNQYASGDLFWDDGESIDTYERSIYNYFIFNYQSQRLTIEPWTYKYQQMGNDIKFEDIKIFGLNKQPTKILWNGQELISTSQWTFNITMNVLHMTKLSLNVAKTHKFIIS
;
A
#
# COMPACT_ATOMS: atom_id res chain seq x y z
N MET A 1 10.85 -50.26 -2.27
CA MET A 1 12.03 -49.39 -2.45
C MET A 1 11.57 -47.95 -2.40
N ASN A 2 12.36 -47.05 -1.82
CA ASN A 2 12.06 -45.62 -1.82
C ASN A 2 12.03 -45.08 -3.26
N ILE A 3 11.04 -44.27 -3.59
CA ILE A 3 11.03 -43.46 -4.81
C ILE A 3 11.04 -42.00 -4.36
N ASN A 4 12.11 -41.28 -4.72
CA ASN A 4 12.28 -39.86 -4.42
C ASN A 4 11.16 -39.04 -5.08
N PRO A 5 10.52 -38.09 -4.35
CA PRO A 5 9.65 -37.09 -4.95
C PRO A 5 10.48 -35.90 -5.46
N THR A 6 11.39 -36.13 -6.42
CA THR A 6 12.08 -35.03 -7.12
C THR A 6 11.21 -34.52 -8.25
N VAL A 7 10.36 -33.52 -7.97
CA VAL A 7 9.66 -32.77 -9.01
C VAL A 7 10.66 -31.81 -9.66
N CYS A 8 11.10 -32.13 -10.87
CA CYS A 8 11.92 -31.23 -11.68
C CYS A 8 11.04 -30.08 -12.22
N LEU A 9 11.14 -28.90 -11.61
CA LEU A 9 10.55 -27.67 -12.13
C LEU A 9 11.49 -27.07 -13.20
N SER A 10 10.94 -26.74 -14.37
CA SER A 10 11.69 -26.10 -15.47
C SER A 10 11.91 -24.61 -15.19
N SER A 11 13.00 -24.06 -15.72
CA SER A 11 13.49 -22.70 -15.46
C SER A 11 12.70 -21.56 -16.14
N LEU A 12 11.42 -21.79 -16.50
CA LEU A 12 10.62 -20.89 -17.36
C LEU A 12 9.18 -20.71 -16.83
N SER A 13 9.03 -20.09 -15.66
CA SER A 13 7.72 -19.65 -15.14
C SER A 13 7.88 -18.46 -14.21
N TYR A 14 7.23 -17.33 -14.53
CA TYR A 14 7.27 -16.09 -13.75
C TYR A 14 5.86 -15.51 -13.50
N PRO A 15 5.52 -15.13 -12.25
CA PRO A 15 4.56 -14.07 -11.97
C PRO A 15 5.25 -12.68 -12.09
N ALA A 16 4.53 -11.64 -12.54
CA ALA A 16 5.13 -10.36 -12.91
C ALA A 16 4.92 -9.21 -11.90
N PHE A 17 5.97 -8.41 -11.66
CA PHE A 17 5.98 -6.98 -11.22
C PHE A 17 7.27 -6.29 -11.77
N ASN A 18 7.71 -5.10 -11.30
CA ASN A 18 8.40 -4.03 -12.11
C ASN A 18 9.76 -3.46 -11.57
N TRP A 19 10.54 -2.70 -12.40
CA TRP A 19 11.79 -1.87 -12.16
C TRP A 19 13.13 -2.17 -12.96
N PHE A 20 13.99 -1.14 -13.14
CA PHE A 20 15.23 -1.07 -13.97
C PHE A 20 16.16 0.08 -13.44
N PRO A 21 17.43 0.30 -13.87
CA PRO A 21 18.37 -0.51 -14.66
C PRO A 21 19.84 -0.47 -14.10
N ASN A 22 20.23 -1.37 -13.19
CA ASN A 22 21.66 -1.70 -12.99
C ASN A 22 21.94 -3.18 -12.64
N GLY A 23 20.90 -4.04 -12.67
CA GLY A 23 21.05 -5.41 -13.17
C GLY A 23 21.35 -6.56 -12.22
N THR A 24 20.59 -6.76 -11.13
CA THR A 24 20.32 -8.11 -10.53
C THR A 24 19.23 -8.10 -9.46
N CYS A 25 18.29 -9.07 -9.45
CA CYS A 25 17.58 -9.61 -8.25
C CYS A 25 16.68 -10.84 -8.56
N GLN A 26 16.46 -11.71 -7.55
CA GLN A 26 15.50 -12.84 -7.40
C GLN A 26 15.50 -13.26 -5.90
N LEU A 27 14.52 -13.92 -5.27
CA LEU A 27 13.11 -14.31 -5.51
C LEU A 27 12.44 -14.59 -4.14
N PHE A 28 11.09 -14.66 -4.01
CA PHE A 28 10.38 -14.89 -2.72
C PHE A 28 9.79 -16.30 -2.53
N SER A 29 9.82 -16.81 -1.29
CA SER A 29 8.89 -17.84 -0.80
C SER A 29 8.56 -17.68 0.71
N VAL A 30 7.27 -17.63 1.04
CA VAL A 30 6.63 -17.82 2.36
C VAL A 30 6.90 -16.77 3.48
N PHE A 31 5.83 -16.45 4.21
CA PHE A 31 5.68 -15.57 5.39
C PHE A 31 6.72 -15.79 6.53
N PRO A 32 6.97 -14.84 7.48
CA PRO A 32 5.98 -13.90 8.06
C PRO A 32 6.48 -12.49 8.49
N ILE A 33 6.07 -11.42 7.79
CA ILE A 33 6.06 -10.05 8.34
C ILE A 33 4.77 -9.32 7.91
N THR A 34 3.97 -8.91 8.89
CA THR A 34 2.73 -8.16 8.68
C THR A 34 3.02 -6.67 8.44
N TYR A 35 2.95 -6.21 7.19
CA TYR A 35 3.07 -4.78 6.88
C TYR A 35 1.72 -4.06 7.05
N ARG A 36 1.65 -3.09 7.97
CA ARG A 36 0.49 -2.17 8.07
C ARG A 36 0.63 -1.11 6.98
N ILE A 37 -0.12 -1.25 5.89
CA ILE A 37 -0.24 -0.21 4.86
C ILE A 37 -1.14 0.90 5.41
N GLN A 38 -0.56 1.99 5.89
CA GLN A 38 -1.33 3.18 6.29
C GLN A 38 -1.49 4.07 5.05
N ILE A 39 -2.67 4.03 4.43
CA ILE A 39 -2.92 4.61 3.11
C ILE A 39 -3.35 6.08 3.24
N THR A 40 -2.46 7.02 2.90
CA THR A 40 -2.85 8.42 2.68
C THR A 40 -2.36 8.93 1.32
N THR A 41 -3.29 8.99 0.37
CA THR A 41 -3.14 9.46 -1.03
C THR A 41 -2.35 8.54 -1.98
N GLY A 42 -2.98 8.22 -3.12
CA GLY A 42 -2.48 7.20 -4.04
C GLY A 42 -1.67 7.78 -5.21
N ALA A 43 -0.53 7.15 -5.50
CA ALA A 43 0.13 7.17 -6.78
C ALA A 43 0.79 5.79 -7.03
N ARG A 44 0.86 5.35 -8.29
CA ARG A 44 1.62 4.17 -8.72
C ARG A 44 2.32 4.50 -10.04
N LEU A 45 3.60 4.15 -10.15
CA LEU A 45 4.45 4.36 -11.34
C LEU A 45 5.01 3.03 -11.83
N TYR A 46 5.42 2.96 -13.10
CA TYR A 46 5.83 1.72 -13.77
C TYR A 46 7.16 1.88 -14.53
N PHE A 47 8.05 0.88 -14.49
CA PHE A 47 9.34 0.84 -15.19
C PHE A 47 9.70 -0.61 -15.62
N PRO A 48 10.38 -0.84 -16.77
CA PRO A 48 10.52 -2.17 -17.40
C PRO A 48 11.58 -3.11 -16.75
N GLN A 49 11.98 -4.22 -17.40
CA GLN A 49 12.43 -5.51 -16.80
C GLN A 49 13.96 -5.77 -16.66
N LYS A 50 14.59 -5.55 -15.48
CA LYS A 50 15.75 -6.35 -14.92
C LYS A 50 16.40 -5.78 -13.64
N THR A 51 15.72 -4.97 -12.85
CA THR A 51 16.25 -4.53 -11.55
C THR A 51 15.04 -4.35 -10.66
N TYR A 52 14.62 -5.34 -9.85
CA TYR A 52 13.30 -5.32 -9.17
C TYR A 52 13.41 -5.21 -7.63
N PRO A 53 12.53 -4.44 -6.93
CA PRO A 53 12.79 -4.01 -5.56
C PRO A 53 12.79 -5.10 -4.48
N ASN A 54 13.89 -5.18 -3.73
CA ASN A 54 13.88 -5.44 -2.29
C ASN A 54 12.98 -4.38 -1.59
N ALA A 55 12.54 -4.62 -0.35
CA ALA A 55 12.03 -3.54 0.52
C ALA A 55 13.01 -2.33 0.53
N SER A 56 14.32 -2.61 0.46
CA SER A 56 15.39 -1.63 0.26
C SER A 56 15.40 -0.86 -1.09
N GLN A 57 14.36 -0.94 -1.92
CA GLN A 57 14.33 -0.36 -3.28
C GLN A 57 12.96 0.28 -3.67
N CYS A 58 11.90 0.12 -2.87
CA CYS A 58 10.83 1.14 -2.80
C CYS A 58 11.28 2.36 -2.00
N CYS A 59 12.25 2.12 -1.14
CA CYS A 59 12.98 3.09 -0.37
C CYS A 59 14.11 3.71 -1.22
N MET A 60 14.73 4.80 -0.75
CA MET A 60 15.84 5.47 -1.47
C MET A 60 17.14 4.67 -1.26
N PRO A 61 17.61 3.85 -2.23
CA PRO A 61 18.56 2.77 -1.96
C PRO A 61 19.98 3.31 -1.73
N ASP A 62 20.37 4.32 -2.51
CA ASP A 62 21.60 5.07 -2.26
C ASP A 62 21.39 6.03 -1.07
N ILE A 63 21.93 5.63 0.06
CA ILE A 63 21.92 6.44 1.28
C ILE A 63 22.65 7.77 1.08
N ASN A 64 23.68 7.84 0.23
CA ASN A 64 24.40 9.09 -0.03
C ASN A 64 23.54 10.07 -0.83
N TYR A 65 22.76 9.58 -1.80
CA TYR A 65 21.77 10.40 -2.50
C TYR A 65 20.73 10.97 -1.52
N LEU A 66 20.16 10.14 -0.64
CA LEU A 66 19.24 10.61 0.41
C LEU A 66 19.90 11.65 1.33
N LEU A 67 21.10 11.36 1.86
CA LEU A 67 21.84 12.27 2.73
C LEU A 67 22.16 13.61 2.06
N ASN A 68 22.50 13.61 0.77
CA ASN A 68 22.74 14.83 0.02
C ASN A 68 21.45 15.64 -0.23
N ARG A 69 20.32 14.96 -0.46
CA ARG A 69 19.00 15.61 -0.57
C ARG A 69 18.52 16.18 0.77
N LEU A 70 18.78 15.50 1.89
CA LEU A 70 18.48 15.99 3.24
C LEU A 70 19.34 17.20 3.65
N LYS A 71 20.60 17.29 3.21
CA LYS A 71 21.44 18.50 3.38
C LYS A 71 20.92 19.71 2.60
N GLN A 72 20.12 19.47 1.56
CA GLN A 72 19.49 20.48 0.70
C GLN A 72 17.96 20.58 0.92
N ALA A 73 17.45 19.96 1.99
CA ALA A 73 16.02 19.93 2.29
C ALA A 73 15.50 21.34 2.61
N THR A 74 14.22 21.58 2.33
CA THR A 74 13.55 22.74 2.90
C THR A 74 13.23 22.46 4.37
N ILE A 75 13.40 23.48 5.22
CA ILE A 75 13.30 23.36 6.68
C ILE A 75 12.15 24.22 7.18
N ILE A 76 11.29 23.64 8.03
CA ILE A 76 10.24 24.36 8.76
C ILE A 76 10.44 24.09 10.25
N LEU A 77 10.28 25.12 11.10
CA LEU A 77 10.58 25.10 12.53
C LEU A 77 9.36 25.49 13.36
N ALA A 78 9.20 24.92 14.55
CA ALA A 78 8.28 25.38 15.58
C ALA A 78 8.95 25.36 16.97
N ASN A 79 8.84 26.46 17.72
CA ASN A 79 9.46 26.58 19.05
C ASN A 79 8.59 25.93 20.13
N ILE A 80 9.18 25.08 20.97
CA ILE A 80 8.58 24.47 22.17
C ILE A 80 9.67 24.17 23.21
N THR A 81 9.39 24.35 24.50
CA THR A 81 10.43 24.46 25.52
C THR A 81 11.28 23.21 25.69
N THR A 82 10.69 22.01 25.65
CA THR A 82 11.42 20.74 25.85
C THR A 82 10.74 19.56 25.14
N PRO A 83 10.85 19.45 23.80
CA PRO A 83 10.24 18.35 23.05
C PRO A 83 10.76 16.97 23.45
N ARG A 84 9.84 16.03 23.65
CA ARG A 84 10.10 14.59 23.76
C ARG A 84 9.04 13.81 23.01
N GLU A 85 9.50 12.73 22.37
CA GLU A 85 8.74 11.78 21.57
C GLU A 85 7.87 12.38 20.45
N MET A 86 7.76 11.66 19.34
CA MET A 86 6.96 12.10 18.20
C MET A 86 6.26 10.92 17.57
N ILE A 87 4.96 11.08 17.39
CA ILE A 87 4.07 10.11 16.78
C ILE A 87 3.15 10.82 15.78
N ILE A 88 2.51 10.03 14.92
CA ILE A 88 1.49 10.49 13.97
C ILE A 88 0.18 9.80 14.35
N ASP A 89 -0.92 10.56 14.38
CA ASP A 89 -2.25 10.02 14.71
C ASP A 89 -3.00 9.49 13.46
N ASP A 90 -4.18 8.88 13.66
CA ASP A 90 -4.97 8.32 12.56
C ASP A 90 -5.52 9.40 11.59
N HIS A 91 -5.40 10.71 11.91
CA HIS A 91 -5.71 11.84 11.00
C HIS A 91 -4.47 12.40 10.29
N GLY A 92 -3.27 11.86 10.57
CA GLY A 92 -2.01 12.34 10.01
C GLY A 92 -1.39 13.53 10.74
N TYR A 93 -1.90 13.93 11.90
CA TYR A 93 -1.32 15.04 12.67
C TYR A 93 -0.05 14.62 13.41
N LEU A 94 0.93 15.53 13.49
CA LEU A 94 2.14 15.34 14.28
C LEU A 94 1.85 15.66 15.74
N VAL A 95 2.22 14.74 16.64
CA VAL A 95 1.96 14.88 18.08
C VAL A 95 3.25 14.64 18.86
N THR A 96 3.50 15.50 19.85
CA THR A 96 4.68 15.43 20.73
C THR A 96 4.32 15.85 22.16
N VAL A 97 5.14 15.45 23.13
CA VAL A 97 5.01 15.85 24.54
C VAL A 97 6.14 16.80 24.95
N GLU A 98 5.79 17.89 25.61
CA GLU A 98 6.72 18.87 26.17
C GLU A 98 6.95 18.55 27.65
N MET A 99 8.20 18.43 28.12
CA MET A 99 8.51 18.05 29.52
C MET A 99 8.27 19.16 30.55
N SER A 100 8.54 20.40 30.17
CA SER A 100 8.59 21.53 31.08
C SER A 100 8.24 22.80 30.30
N PRO A 101 7.00 23.31 30.42
CA PRO A 101 5.88 22.73 31.15
C PRO A 101 5.26 21.49 30.46
N ASN A 102 4.58 20.64 31.23
CA ASN A 102 4.00 19.38 30.75
C ASN A 102 2.78 19.58 29.83
N PHE A 103 2.98 19.47 28.52
CA PHE A 103 1.89 19.62 27.54
C PHE A 103 1.95 18.57 26.43
N LEU A 104 0.78 18.07 26.02
CA LEU A 104 0.60 17.39 24.75
C LEU A 104 0.30 18.44 23.68
N HIS A 105 1.08 18.45 22.60
CA HIS A 105 0.86 19.32 21.44
C HIS A 105 0.49 18.48 20.21
N ARG A 106 -0.54 18.92 19.47
CA ARG A 106 -0.90 18.40 18.14
C ARG A 106 -0.70 19.50 17.11
N PHE A 107 0.02 19.18 16.03
CA PHE A 107 0.44 20.12 14.98
C PHE A 107 -0.06 19.70 13.59
N ASP A 108 -0.26 20.68 12.72
CA ASP A 108 -0.36 20.44 11.28
C ASP A 108 1.02 20.01 10.77
N PRO A 109 1.14 18.84 10.12
CA PRO A 109 2.42 18.26 9.73
C PRO A 109 3.12 19.06 8.62
N LYS A 110 2.39 19.86 7.81
CA LYS A 110 2.94 20.54 6.65
C LYS A 110 3.68 21.82 7.05
N ASN A 111 3.14 22.58 7.99
CA ASN A 111 3.64 23.91 8.37
C ASN A 111 4.06 24.02 9.85
N LEU A 112 3.92 22.96 10.65
CA LEU A 112 4.16 22.94 12.11
C LEU A 112 3.38 23.99 12.90
N THR A 113 2.19 24.39 12.45
CA THR A 113 1.28 25.21 13.26
C THR A 113 0.56 24.37 14.31
N THR A 114 0.49 24.87 15.55
CA THR A 114 -0.20 24.18 16.64
C THR A 114 -1.71 24.18 16.41
N ILE A 115 -2.31 22.99 16.36
CA ILE A 115 -3.76 22.79 16.22
C ILE A 115 -4.42 22.79 17.61
N THR A 116 -3.82 22.07 18.58
CA THR A 116 -4.36 21.94 19.93
C THR A 116 -3.24 21.63 20.91
N ARG A 117 -3.39 22.10 22.16
CA ARG A 117 -2.46 21.86 23.26
C ARG A 117 -3.25 21.59 24.54
N ILE A 118 -2.91 20.54 25.30
CA ILE A 118 -3.50 20.25 26.62
C ILE A 118 -2.42 20.01 27.67
N ALA A 119 -2.64 20.52 28.89
CA ALA A 119 -1.75 20.30 30.03
C ALA A 119 -1.86 18.86 30.56
N ILE A 120 -0.72 18.22 30.82
CA ILE A 120 -0.65 16.90 31.47
C ILE A 120 -0.17 17.11 32.91
N PRO A 121 -0.97 16.77 33.95
CA PRO A 121 -0.57 17.02 35.34
C PRO A 121 0.70 16.27 35.78
N ASN A 122 1.58 16.97 36.49
CA ASN A 122 2.67 16.40 37.32
C ASN A 122 3.61 15.37 36.66
N ALA A 123 3.81 15.46 35.35
CA ALA A 123 4.88 14.74 34.66
C ALA A 123 6.21 15.51 34.78
N ASN A 124 7.32 14.92 34.32
CA ASN A 124 8.64 15.58 34.23
C ASN A 124 9.46 15.00 33.07
N GLU A 125 9.43 13.68 32.91
CA GLU A 125 9.80 12.97 31.68
C GLU A 125 8.57 12.16 31.25
N MET A 126 8.29 12.12 29.95
CA MET A 126 7.10 11.49 29.38
C MET A 126 7.45 10.69 28.15
N SER A 127 6.84 9.51 28.06
CA SER A 127 6.68 8.78 26.81
C SER A 127 5.24 8.80 26.34
N ILE A 128 5.01 8.71 25.03
CA ILE A 128 3.70 8.69 24.39
C ILE A 128 3.56 7.51 23.43
N GLY A 129 2.59 6.65 23.72
CA GLY A 129 2.09 5.63 22.81
C GLY A 129 0.80 6.08 22.13
N TYR A 130 0.51 5.55 20.94
CA TYR A 130 -0.78 5.74 20.26
C TYR A 130 -1.36 4.41 19.79
N ASN A 131 -2.65 4.20 20.09
CA ASN A 131 -3.38 3.01 19.65
C ASN A 131 -4.89 3.28 19.63
N GLN A 132 -5.52 3.00 18.48
CA GLN A 132 -6.98 3.08 18.27
C GLN A 132 -7.61 4.40 18.74
N GLY A 133 -7.18 5.54 18.18
CA GLY A 133 -7.74 6.84 18.56
C GLY A 133 -7.46 7.32 19.99
N ALA A 134 -6.48 6.72 20.69
CA ALA A 134 -6.10 7.14 22.04
C ALA A 134 -4.58 7.27 22.21
N TYR A 135 -4.14 8.34 22.87
CA TYR A 135 -2.77 8.52 23.35
C TYR A 135 -2.63 7.98 24.77
N TYR A 136 -1.47 7.41 25.05
CA TYR A 136 -1.11 6.85 26.36
C TYR A 136 0.17 7.52 26.80
N ILE A 137 0.11 8.29 27.88
CA ILE A 137 1.27 9.02 28.39
C ILE A 137 1.82 8.27 29.58
N ALA A 138 3.11 7.93 29.61
CA ALA A 138 3.74 7.31 30.79
C ALA A 138 4.67 8.34 31.45
N PRO A 139 4.29 8.92 32.61
CA PRO A 139 5.10 9.90 33.31
C PRO A 139 6.12 9.21 34.22
N ASN A 140 7.38 9.65 34.18
CA ASN A 140 8.48 9.05 34.97
C ASN A 140 8.16 8.91 36.47
N ASN A 141 7.54 9.93 37.07
CA ASN A 141 7.35 10.07 38.51
C ASN A 141 5.90 9.82 38.97
N GLN A 142 5.07 9.14 38.16
CA GLN A 142 3.66 8.87 38.48
C GLN A 142 3.37 7.38 38.48
N ASN A 143 2.45 6.96 39.35
CA ASN A 143 2.02 5.57 39.46
C ASN A 143 0.89 5.22 38.46
N PHE A 144 0.69 6.02 37.42
CA PHE A 144 -0.38 5.83 36.44
C PHE A 144 -0.04 6.38 35.04
N ILE A 145 -0.66 5.81 34.01
CA ILE A 145 -0.60 6.23 32.60
C ILE A 145 -1.93 6.91 32.24
N PRO A 146 -1.97 8.25 32.03
CA PRO A 146 -3.09 8.91 31.38
C PRO A 146 -3.43 8.32 30.01
N ILE A 147 -4.72 8.03 29.79
CA ILE A 147 -5.29 7.76 28.47
C ILE A 147 -6.04 9.01 28.00
N ILE A 148 -5.67 9.51 26.84
CA ILE A 148 -6.20 10.74 26.24
C ILE A 148 -6.87 10.40 24.90
N GLU A 149 -8.13 10.80 24.71
CA GLU A 149 -8.84 10.64 23.43
C GLU A 149 -8.19 11.53 22.35
N SER A 150 -7.87 10.98 21.18
CA SER A 150 -7.07 11.70 20.19
C SER A 150 -7.81 12.78 19.42
N GLN A 151 -9.15 12.70 19.38
CA GLN A 151 -10.00 13.68 18.70
C GLN A 151 -9.98 15.02 19.45
N ASN A 152 -10.38 14.99 20.72
CA ASN A 152 -10.60 16.18 21.56
C ASN A 152 -9.46 16.46 22.56
N LEU A 153 -8.45 15.60 22.62
CA LEU A 153 -7.36 15.62 23.60
C LEU A 153 -7.81 15.57 25.07
N THR A 154 -8.98 14.98 25.37
CA THR A 154 -9.50 14.85 26.73
C THR A 154 -8.93 13.63 27.45
N ILE A 155 -8.57 13.76 28.74
CA ILE A 155 -8.21 12.60 29.57
C ILE A 155 -9.49 11.81 29.84
N ILE A 156 -9.54 10.56 29.37
CA ILE A 156 -10.71 9.67 29.51
C ILE A 156 -10.54 8.62 30.60
N ASN A 157 -9.30 8.27 30.97
CA ASN A 157 -9.00 7.21 31.94
C ASN A 157 -7.54 7.24 32.41
N ASN A 158 -7.20 6.51 33.48
CA ASN A 158 -5.83 6.33 33.99
C ASN A 158 -5.55 4.83 34.28
N ILE A 159 -4.43 4.29 33.80
CA ILE A 159 -4.00 2.90 34.06
C ILE A 159 -2.97 2.88 35.19
N THR A 160 -3.20 2.14 36.29
CA THR A 160 -2.21 2.01 37.37
C THR A 160 -0.96 1.23 36.93
N MET A 161 0.23 1.79 37.20
CA MET A 161 1.53 1.27 36.77
C MET A 161 2.12 0.24 37.72
N THR A 162 1.46 -0.91 37.86
CA THR A 162 2.04 -2.03 38.63
C THR A 162 3.30 -2.56 37.94
N GLY A 163 4.41 -2.70 38.68
CA GLY A 163 5.66 -3.30 38.20
C GLY A 163 6.59 -2.40 37.40
N VAL A 164 6.15 -1.20 36.99
CA VAL A 164 7.00 -0.22 36.29
C VAL A 164 7.55 0.81 37.26
N SER A 165 8.86 1.03 37.22
CA SER A 165 9.54 2.20 37.77
C SER A 165 10.34 2.91 36.68
N GLY A 166 10.14 4.22 36.55
CA GLY A 166 10.76 5.06 35.53
C GLY A 166 10.42 4.65 34.10
N PRO A 167 9.17 4.81 33.63
CA PRO A 167 8.80 4.55 32.24
C PRO A 167 9.57 5.42 31.25
N ARG A 168 9.96 4.83 30.11
CA ARG A 168 10.79 5.49 29.07
C ARG A 168 10.48 5.14 27.61
N GLY A 169 9.43 4.36 27.38
CA GLY A 169 8.94 3.97 26.06
C GLY A 169 7.65 3.18 26.18
N ILE A 170 6.73 3.38 25.24
CA ILE A 170 5.41 2.72 25.21
C ILE A 170 5.18 2.16 23.81
N MET A 171 4.64 0.96 23.73
CA MET A 171 4.36 0.28 22.46
C MET A 171 3.15 -0.64 22.60
N PHE A 172 2.51 -0.97 21.47
CA PHE A 172 1.35 -1.86 21.43
C PHE A 172 1.60 -3.02 20.45
N LEU A 173 1.25 -4.24 20.87
CA LEU A 173 1.21 -5.43 20.02
C LEU A 173 -0.24 -5.95 19.92
N ASN A 174 -0.45 -6.93 19.05
CA ASN A 174 -1.69 -7.69 18.90
C ASN A 174 -2.90 -6.78 18.66
N ASN A 175 -2.77 -5.84 17.70
CA ASN A 175 -3.73 -4.77 17.42
C ASN A 175 -4.18 -3.95 18.65
N GLY A 176 -3.28 -3.78 19.64
CA GLY A 176 -3.59 -3.07 20.88
C GLY A 176 -4.41 -3.90 21.87
N SER A 177 -4.17 -5.21 21.93
CA SER A 177 -4.58 -6.06 23.05
C SER A 177 -3.44 -6.28 24.06
N THR A 178 -2.19 -6.03 23.67
CA THR A 178 -1.02 -6.01 24.58
C THR A 178 -0.33 -4.66 24.51
N MET A 179 -0.09 -4.02 25.65
CA MET A 179 0.72 -2.81 25.80
C MET A 179 2.03 -3.18 26.50
N ILE A 180 3.15 -2.64 26.02
CA ILE A 180 4.49 -2.83 26.57
C ILE A 180 5.02 -1.48 27.01
N VAL A 181 5.58 -1.44 28.22
CA VAL A 181 6.20 -0.24 28.82
C VAL A 181 7.60 -0.61 29.31
N THR A 182 8.63 0.16 28.94
CA THR A 182 9.97 -0.04 29.51
C THR A 182 10.01 0.43 30.95
N SER A 183 10.79 -0.24 31.80
CA SER A 183 11.09 0.20 33.16
C SER A 183 12.59 0.42 33.30
N ASN A 184 13.01 1.68 33.21
CA ASN A 184 14.41 2.09 33.28
C ASN A 184 15.04 1.64 34.61
N SER A 185 14.40 1.99 35.74
CA SER A 185 14.94 1.72 37.08
C SER A 185 14.95 0.24 37.47
N ASN A 186 14.02 -0.56 36.93
CA ASN A 186 13.90 -1.99 37.25
C ASN A 186 14.59 -2.89 36.19
N ASN A 187 15.26 -2.32 35.18
CA ASN A 187 15.82 -3.03 34.03
C ASN A 187 14.89 -4.14 33.50
N SER A 188 13.66 -3.78 33.12
CA SER A 188 12.65 -4.73 32.64
C SER A 188 11.71 -4.15 31.59
N LEU A 189 11.07 -5.05 30.84
CA LEU A 189 9.91 -4.76 29.98
C LEU A 189 8.65 -5.23 30.70
N VAL A 190 7.68 -4.34 30.89
CA VAL A 190 6.44 -4.66 31.59
C VAL A 190 5.28 -4.74 30.61
N PHE A 191 4.58 -5.87 30.65
CA PHE A 191 3.50 -6.22 29.74
C PHE A 191 2.15 -6.04 30.44
N TYR A 192 1.22 -5.41 29.73
CA TYR A 192 -0.15 -5.21 30.16
C TYR A 192 -1.11 -5.77 29.11
N ASN A 193 -2.13 -6.51 29.53
CA ASN A 193 -3.18 -7.02 28.63
C ASN A 193 -4.44 -6.14 28.74
N ARG A 194 -5.07 -5.89 27.60
CA ARG A 194 -6.31 -5.12 27.50
C ARG A 194 -7.47 -5.93 28.05
N THR A 195 -8.26 -5.35 28.94
CA THR A 195 -9.40 -6.00 29.61
C THR A 195 -10.76 -5.44 29.19
N SER A 196 -10.80 -4.31 28.49
CA SER A 196 -12.03 -3.78 27.87
C SER A 196 -11.72 -2.98 26.60
N LEU A 197 -12.66 -3.00 25.66
CA LEU A 197 -12.62 -2.16 24.47
C LEU A 197 -12.99 -0.71 24.79
N ALA A 198 -14.04 -0.48 25.59
CA ALA A 198 -14.53 0.83 26.02
C ALA A 198 -15.11 0.75 27.46
N PRO A 199 -14.70 1.62 28.41
CA PRO A 199 -13.51 2.47 28.34
C PRO A 199 -12.25 1.61 28.12
N VAL A 200 -11.22 2.16 27.47
CA VAL A 200 -10.00 1.38 27.21
C VAL A 200 -9.31 1.10 28.54
N MET A 201 -9.17 -0.17 28.89
CA MET A 201 -8.62 -0.62 30.17
C MET A 201 -7.52 -1.66 29.92
N TYR A 202 -6.41 -1.53 30.66
CA TYR A 202 -5.32 -2.49 30.68
C TYR A 202 -5.05 -2.93 32.12
N LYS A 203 -4.58 -4.17 32.31
CA LYS A 203 -4.07 -4.69 33.58
C LYS A 203 -2.68 -5.28 33.39
N PHE A 204 -1.84 -5.18 34.41
CA PHE A 204 -0.55 -5.85 34.45
C PHE A 204 -0.72 -7.35 34.15
N ALA A 205 0.13 -7.86 33.26
CA ALA A 205 0.17 -9.28 32.91
C ALA A 205 1.44 -9.94 33.49
N PHE A 206 2.61 -9.44 33.12
CA PHE A 206 3.90 -9.90 33.63
C PHE A 206 5.00 -8.85 33.41
N SER A 207 6.16 -9.07 34.02
CA SER A 207 7.39 -8.32 33.76
C SER A 207 8.48 -9.28 33.30
N GLN A 208 9.24 -8.88 32.27
CA GLN A 208 10.41 -9.57 31.78
C GLN A 208 11.66 -8.77 32.18
N PRO A 209 12.53 -9.30 33.04
CA PRO A 209 13.87 -8.75 33.25
C PRO A 209 14.66 -8.74 31.94
N VAL A 210 15.50 -7.72 31.73
CA VAL A 210 16.38 -7.62 30.57
C VAL A 210 17.85 -7.71 30.98
N HIS A 211 18.73 -8.18 30.08
CA HIS A 211 20.14 -8.42 30.41
C HIS A 211 21.04 -7.18 30.24
N TYR A 212 20.44 -5.99 30.17
CA TYR A 212 21.12 -4.71 29.97
C TYR A 212 20.54 -3.59 30.83
N ALA A 213 21.34 -2.54 31.03
CA ALA A 213 20.93 -1.40 31.85
C ALA A 213 20.12 -0.37 31.04
N GLY A 214 19.13 0.24 31.68
CA GLY A 214 18.38 1.38 31.16
C GLY A 214 17.63 1.13 29.86
N PRO A 215 16.66 0.21 29.82
CA PRO A 215 15.73 0.08 28.69
C PRO A 215 14.95 1.38 28.50
N HIS A 216 14.99 1.92 27.28
CA HIS A 216 14.42 3.22 26.95
C HIS A 216 13.34 3.12 25.87
N GLY A 217 13.69 3.30 24.60
CA GLY A 217 12.76 3.28 23.47
C GLY A 217 12.35 1.88 23.05
N LEU A 218 11.17 1.78 22.41
CA LEU A 218 10.59 0.56 21.86
C LEU A 218 10.23 0.76 20.39
N TRP A 219 10.41 -0.28 19.57
CA TRP A 219 10.03 -0.26 18.16
C TRP A 219 9.44 -1.59 17.69
N ARG A 220 8.16 -1.61 17.34
CA ARG A 220 7.46 -2.80 16.83
C ARG A 220 7.87 -3.07 15.39
N VAL A 221 8.24 -4.31 15.10
CA VAL A 221 8.30 -4.81 13.71
C VAL A 221 6.99 -5.52 13.38
N ASN A 222 6.60 -6.48 14.22
CA ASN A 222 5.32 -7.19 14.13
C ASN A 222 4.89 -7.67 15.53
N ASP A 223 3.86 -8.51 15.64
CA ASP A 223 3.31 -8.94 16.93
C ASP A 223 4.12 -10.03 17.65
N SER A 224 5.10 -10.64 16.98
CA SER A 224 6.04 -11.62 17.51
C SER A 224 7.49 -11.12 17.52
N PHE A 225 7.74 -9.87 17.09
CA PHE A 225 9.09 -9.31 16.98
C PHE A 225 9.14 -7.78 17.18
N PHE A 226 10.02 -7.33 18.07
CA PHE A 226 10.29 -5.90 18.30
C PHE A 226 11.73 -5.64 18.73
N TYR A 227 12.13 -4.37 18.76
CA TYR A 227 13.41 -3.91 19.30
C TYR A 227 13.21 -3.01 20.52
N ALA A 228 14.19 -3.01 21.42
CA ALA A 228 14.32 -2.03 22.48
C ALA A 228 15.73 -1.43 22.52
N THR A 229 15.84 -0.14 22.85
CA THR A 229 17.12 0.55 23.00
C THR A 229 17.58 0.56 24.46
N SER A 230 18.89 0.49 24.67
CA SER A 230 19.55 0.71 25.96
C SER A 230 20.22 2.08 25.96
N TYR A 231 19.79 2.96 26.86
CA TYR A 231 20.40 4.27 27.07
C TYR A 231 21.83 4.12 27.59
N THR A 232 22.00 3.32 28.65
CA THR A 232 23.28 3.14 29.36
C THR A 232 24.31 2.38 28.52
N ASN A 233 23.91 1.25 27.90
CA ASN A 233 24.83 0.38 27.17
C ASN A 233 24.98 0.76 25.69
N LYS A 234 24.28 1.81 25.22
CA LYS A 234 24.32 2.30 23.83
C LYS A 234 24.18 1.14 22.83
N SER A 235 23.17 0.32 23.05
CA SER A 235 22.99 -0.98 22.37
C SER A 235 21.50 -1.27 22.17
N ILE A 236 21.20 -2.22 21.30
CA ILE A 236 19.84 -2.53 20.85
C ILE A 236 19.65 -4.02 20.94
N TYR A 237 18.51 -4.39 21.48
CA TYR A 237 18.14 -5.77 21.73
C TYR A 237 16.87 -6.08 20.96
N SER A 238 16.89 -7.18 20.20
CA SER A 238 15.71 -7.74 19.59
C SER A 238 15.01 -8.68 20.56
N TYR A 239 13.69 -8.72 20.45
CA TYR A 239 12.82 -9.59 21.22
C TYR A 239 11.98 -10.37 20.23
N SER A 240 12.04 -11.70 20.33
CA SER A 240 11.31 -12.61 19.45
C SER A 240 10.52 -13.63 20.25
N ALA A 241 9.28 -13.92 19.83
CA ALA A 241 8.41 -14.90 20.48
C ALA A 241 7.87 -15.92 19.46
N THR A 242 8.01 -17.21 19.74
CA THR A 242 7.42 -18.29 18.92
C THR A 242 5.95 -18.51 19.22
N ASN A 243 5.50 -18.14 20.42
CA ASN A 243 4.10 -18.01 20.83
C ASN A 243 3.97 -16.76 21.70
N ILE A 244 2.90 -16.00 21.51
CA ILE A 244 2.66 -14.67 22.13
C ILE A 244 2.43 -14.73 23.66
N SER A 245 2.50 -15.93 24.27
CA SER A 245 1.91 -16.22 25.57
C SER A 245 2.68 -15.74 26.82
N THR A 246 4.00 -15.52 26.76
CA THR A 246 4.82 -14.89 27.83
C THR A 246 6.31 -14.78 27.50
N ASN A 247 6.88 -15.76 26.77
CA ASN A 247 8.33 -15.92 26.65
C ASN A 247 8.89 -15.21 25.41
N TRP A 248 9.62 -14.10 25.62
CA TRP A 248 10.40 -13.45 24.56
C TRP A 248 11.89 -13.79 24.71
N ASN A 249 12.47 -14.30 23.63
CA ASN A 249 13.91 -14.47 23.50
C ASN A 249 14.56 -13.11 23.22
N GLU A 250 15.37 -12.62 24.16
CA GLU A 250 16.19 -11.42 24.05
C GLU A 250 17.51 -11.76 23.34
N ALA A 251 17.89 -10.97 22.33
CA ALA A 251 19.20 -11.06 21.69
C ALA A 251 19.79 -9.67 21.45
N LEU A 252 21.11 -9.53 21.62
CA LEU A 252 21.82 -8.32 21.21
C LEU A 252 21.76 -8.20 19.68
N ALA A 253 21.05 -7.20 19.18
CA ALA A 253 20.93 -6.91 17.76
C ALA A 253 22.10 -6.03 17.29
N LEU A 254 22.39 -4.93 17.99
CA LEU A 254 23.41 -3.95 17.61
C LEU A 254 24.12 -3.38 18.84
N ASN A 255 25.45 -3.25 18.77
CA ASN A 255 26.28 -2.62 19.79
C ASN A 255 26.95 -1.36 19.24
N LEU A 256 26.57 -0.19 19.77
CA LEU A 256 27.00 1.11 19.28
C LEU A 256 28.18 1.69 20.10
N LEU A 257 28.77 0.93 21.03
CA LEU A 257 29.91 1.37 21.87
C LEU A 257 31.21 1.65 21.08
N LYS A 258 31.27 1.29 19.79
CA LYS A 258 32.37 1.68 18.88
C LYS A 258 32.35 3.17 18.49
N LEU A 259 31.42 3.95 19.01
CA LEU A 259 31.24 5.37 18.71
C LEU A 259 31.72 6.25 19.87
N ASN A 260 32.58 7.22 19.57
CA ASN A 260 33.08 8.23 20.53
C ASN A 260 32.01 9.30 20.86
N GLY A 261 30.85 8.85 21.35
CA GLY A 261 29.70 9.66 21.77
C GLY A 261 29.51 9.68 23.29
N THR A 262 29.24 10.85 23.87
CA THR A 262 29.11 11.04 25.33
C THR A 262 27.73 10.65 25.88
N GLY A 263 26.64 10.88 25.15
CA GLY A 263 25.27 10.50 25.53
C GLY A 263 24.76 9.23 24.81
N GLY A 264 23.63 8.68 25.27
CA GLY A 264 22.99 7.48 24.72
C GLY A 264 21.71 7.84 23.97
N SER A 265 21.46 7.24 22.80
CA SER A 265 20.18 7.50 22.12
C SER A 265 19.02 6.83 22.87
N THR A 266 17.96 7.58 23.08
CA THR A 266 16.70 7.12 23.67
C THR A 266 15.75 6.52 22.65
N SER A 267 16.00 6.72 21.34
CA SER A 267 15.04 6.42 20.29
C SER A 267 15.68 5.84 19.02
N MET A 268 14.84 5.27 18.16
CA MET A 268 15.23 4.65 16.91
C MET A 268 14.07 4.78 15.94
N VAL A 269 14.38 4.95 14.65
CA VAL A 269 13.41 4.77 13.57
C VAL A 269 13.94 3.72 12.62
N ILE A 270 13.07 2.80 12.22
CA ILE A 270 13.33 1.91 11.08
C ILE A 270 12.53 2.45 9.90
N ASP A 271 13.20 2.78 8.80
CA ASP A 271 12.56 3.22 7.55
C ASP A 271 12.08 2.03 6.71
N GLU A 272 11.41 2.28 5.58
CA GLU A 272 10.95 1.21 4.70
C GLU A 272 12.08 0.42 4.00
N CYS A 273 13.35 0.89 4.06
CA CYS A 273 14.49 0.06 3.67
C CYS A 273 14.87 -1.01 4.71
N SER A 274 14.27 -0.97 5.90
CA SER A 274 14.83 -1.61 7.11
C SER A 274 16.20 -1.05 7.53
N ARG A 275 16.52 0.21 7.21
CA ARG A 275 17.68 0.89 7.79
C ARG A 275 17.32 1.42 9.16
N PHE A 276 18.27 1.33 10.08
CA PHE A 276 18.12 1.75 11.46
C PHE A 276 18.73 3.14 11.62
N TRP A 277 17.91 4.13 11.94
CA TRP A 277 18.32 5.51 12.13
C TRP A 277 18.37 5.85 13.62
N PHE A 278 19.55 6.27 14.08
CA PHE A 278 19.86 6.56 15.49
C PHE A 278 20.18 8.01 15.73
N PRO A 279 19.23 8.81 16.25
CA PRO A 279 19.53 10.12 16.79
C PRO A 279 20.32 9.98 18.10
N LEU A 280 21.64 10.04 18.05
CA LEU A 280 22.44 10.17 19.27
C LEU A 280 22.19 11.55 19.90
N GLU A 281 22.45 11.70 21.20
CA GLU A 281 22.33 12.98 21.95
C GLU A 281 23.44 13.99 21.56
N ARG A 282 23.54 14.28 20.25
CA ARG A 282 24.44 15.18 19.54
C ARG A 282 23.77 15.60 18.22
N ASN A 283 24.48 16.34 17.37
CA ASN A 283 24.00 16.79 16.07
C ASN A 283 24.11 15.76 14.93
N ILE A 284 24.22 14.47 15.26
CA ILE A 284 24.50 13.39 14.29
C ILE A 284 23.48 12.26 14.46
N VAL A 285 22.81 11.93 13.36
CA VAL A 285 22.01 10.70 13.21
C VAL A 285 22.85 9.67 12.47
N LEU A 286 23.03 8.49 13.05
CA LEU A 286 23.75 7.39 12.40
C LEU A 286 22.81 6.37 11.78
N ILE A 287 23.24 5.73 10.71
CA ILE A 287 22.38 4.92 9.85
C ILE A 287 23.04 3.56 9.62
N TYR A 288 22.35 2.47 9.97
CA TYR A 288 22.87 1.11 9.88
C TYR A 288 21.94 0.19 9.07
N ASP A 289 22.49 -0.89 8.54
CA ASP A 289 21.70 -2.02 8.01
C ASP A 289 21.28 -3.01 9.11
N GLN A 290 20.54 -4.06 8.72
CA GLN A 290 20.10 -5.15 9.61
C GLN A 290 21.27 -6.00 10.16
N GLN A 291 22.46 -5.90 9.56
CA GLN A 291 23.67 -6.63 9.94
C GLN A 291 24.58 -5.82 10.86
N GLY A 292 24.28 -4.53 11.07
CA GLY A 292 25.03 -3.61 11.92
C GLY A 292 26.21 -2.92 11.26
N ASN A 293 26.27 -2.91 9.93
CA ASN A 293 27.24 -2.09 9.21
C ASN A 293 26.76 -0.63 9.18
N LEU A 294 27.68 0.30 9.42
CA LEU A 294 27.41 1.73 9.31
C LEU A 294 27.29 2.11 7.82
N LEU A 295 26.09 2.52 7.39
CA LEU A 295 25.80 2.96 6.03
C LEU A 295 26.14 4.43 5.81
N GLY A 296 26.04 5.25 6.85
CA GLY A 296 26.33 6.68 6.77
C GLY A 296 25.91 7.46 8.01
N ASN A 297 26.04 8.78 7.93
CA ASN A 297 25.56 9.70 8.96
C ASN A 297 24.91 10.94 8.34
N TYR A 298 23.90 11.47 9.04
CA TYR A 298 23.31 12.76 8.78
C TYR A 298 23.68 13.71 9.93
N THR A 299 24.53 14.68 9.63
CA THR A 299 24.78 15.82 10.53
C THR A 299 23.84 16.95 10.14
N THR A 300 23.13 17.51 11.12
CA THR A 300 22.16 18.58 10.86
C THR A 300 22.86 19.91 10.57
N THR A 301 22.24 20.74 9.72
CA THR A 301 22.89 21.93 9.12
C THR A 301 22.85 23.18 9.99
N THR A 302 22.28 23.11 11.19
CA THR A 302 22.25 24.24 12.14
C THR A 302 23.67 24.56 12.62
N THR A 303 24.09 25.81 12.46
CA THR A 303 25.43 26.30 12.85
C THR A 303 25.63 26.40 14.37
N THR A 304 24.62 26.05 15.18
CA THR A 304 24.69 25.99 16.63
C THR A 304 25.42 24.71 17.07
N THR A 305 26.46 24.87 17.90
CA THR A 305 27.27 23.76 18.44
C THR A 305 26.53 22.88 19.44
N ASN A 306 25.33 23.30 19.87
CA ASN A 306 24.45 22.60 20.80
C ASN A 306 23.16 22.22 20.08
N PHE A 307 23.16 21.11 19.37
CA PHE A 307 21.97 20.51 18.77
C PHE A 307 21.90 19.06 19.22
N ALA A 308 20.76 18.64 19.76
CA ALA A 308 20.60 17.32 20.36
C ALA A 308 19.28 16.71 19.93
N VAL A 309 19.33 15.82 18.93
CA VAL A 309 18.14 15.08 18.53
C VAL A 309 17.80 14.09 19.64
N SER A 310 16.65 14.31 20.28
CA SER A 310 16.11 13.34 21.24
C SER A 310 15.27 12.29 20.51
N PHE A 311 14.42 12.75 19.60
CA PHE A 311 13.49 11.89 18.86
C PHE A 311 13.43 12.30 17.40
N MET A 312 13.14 11.32 16.55
CA MET A 312 12.93 11.49 15.12
C MET A 312 11.70 10.70 14.71
N LYS A 313 10.99 11.17 13.68
CA LYS A 313 9.99 10.39 12.94
C LYS A 313 10.23 10.55 11.45
N ILE A 314 10.33 9.44 10.73
CA ILE A 314 10.30 9.41 9.27
C ILE A 314 8.86 9.06 8.86
N ILE A 315 8.32 9.79 7.89
CA ILE A 315 7.06 9.48 7.20
C ILE A 315 7.31 9.29 5.71
N ASP A 316 6.26 8.97 4.95
CA ASP A 316 6.28 8.80 3.49
C ASP A 316 7.10 9.89 2.77
N ASN A 317 7.81 9.47 1.72
CA ASN A 317 8.70 10.35 0.94
C ASN A 317 9.82 11.01 1.79
N TYR A 318 10.36 10.31 2.79
CA TYR A 318 11.48 10.77 3.62
C TYR A 318 11.31 12.18 4.20
N VAL A 319 10.06 12.62 4.41
CA VAL A 319 9.81 13.82 5.21
C VAL A 319 10.10 13.43 6.66
N MET A 320 11.00 14.18 7.29
CA MET A 320 11.51 13.85 8.61
C MET A 320 11.13 14.92 9.63
N TYR A 321 10.65 14.49 10.78
CA TYR A 321 10.43 15.33 11.95
C TYR A 321 11.51 15.05 12.98
N PHE A 322 12.07 16.11 13.56
CA PHE A 322 13.13 16.08 14.57
C PHE A 322 12.72 16.87 15.80
N SER A 323 12.97 16.29 16.98
CA SER A 323 12.86 16.93 18.29
C SER A 323 14.26 17.38 18.70
N ASP A 324 14.49 18.69 18.69
CA ASP A 324 15.73 19.31 19.18
C ASP A 324 15.49 19.88 20.57
N CYS A 325 16.00 19.16 21.57
CA CYS A 325 15.87 19.57 22.97
C CYS A 325 16.93 20.58 23.41
N ALA A 326 17.91 20.91 22.56
CA ALA A 326 18.97 21.88 22.87
C ALA A 326 18.63 23.30 22.38
N ASN A 327 17.95 23.42 21.23
CA ASN A 327 17.44 24.70 20.71
C ASN A 327 15.93 24.90 20.91
N ASN A 328 15.26 24.02 21.66
CA ASN A 328 13.85 24.10 22.05
C ASN A 328 12.90 24.16 20.82
N GLN A 329 13.03 23.18 19.91
CA GLN A 329 12.35 23.18 18.60
C GLN A 329 11.89 21.80 18.11
N ILE A 330 10.77 21.79 17.36
CA ILE A 330 10.46 20.76 16.36
C ILE A 330 10.93 21.27 15.00
N MET A 331 11.46 20.37 14.18
CA MET A 331 11.87 20.67 12.81
C MET A 331 11.28 19.66 11.84
N ARG A 332 10.83 20.14 10.69
CA ARG A 332 10.43 19.33 9.53
C ARG A 332 11.46 19.53 8.43
N LEU A 333 12.02 18.44 7.91
CA LEU A 333 12.86 18.42 6.71
C LEU A 333 12.07 17.82 5.54
N ASP A 334 12.03 18.52 4.41
CA ASP A 334 11.45 18.02 3.16
C ASP A 334 12.54 17.94 2.07
N PRO A 335 12.97 16.72 1.67
CA PRO A 335 14.03 16.52 0.68
C PRO A 335 13.61 16.79 -0.78
N ASN A 336 12.41 17.34 -1.03
CA ASN A 336 11.83 17.64 -2.36
C ASN A 336 11.64 16.39 -3.24
N ILE A 337 10.91 15.37 -2.75
CA ILE A 337 10.74 14.08 -3.44
C ILE A 337 9.69 14.11 -4.57
N GLN A 338 9.90 13.24 -5.55
CA GLN A 338 9.29 13.22 -6.89
C GLN A 338 7.88 12.58 -6.94
N TYR A 339 6.95 13.02 -6.09
CA TYR A 339 5.55 12.61 -6.25
C TYR A 339 4.91 13.28 -7.49
N PRO A 340 3.94 12.64 -8.20
CA PRO A 340 3.48 13.10 -9.51
C PRO A 340 3.09 14.58 -9.59
N GLY A 341 2.51 15.12 -8.52
CA GLY A 341 2.06 16.52 -8.44
C GLY A 341 3.15 17.59 -8.41
N ILE A 342 4.44 17.25 -8.33
CA ILE A 342 5.53 18.25 -8.45
C ILE A 342 6.00 18.50 -9.89
N PHE A 343 5.59 17.64 -10.83
CA PHE A 343 6.06 17.70 -12.22
C PHE A 343 5.23 18.65 -13.07
N SER A 344 5.67 18.88 -14.32
CA SER A 344 4.95 19.68 -15.29
C SER A 344 3.56 19.10 -15.61
N THR A 345 2.64 19.97 -16.05
CA THR A 345 1.25 19.61 -16.38
C THR A 345 1.14 18.40 -17.30
N ASN A 346 2.06 18.24 -18.26
CA ASN A 346 2.06 17.10 -19.19
C ASN A 346 2.29 15.77 -18.47
N VAL A 347 3.25 15.72 -17.54
CA VAL A 347 3.54 14.54 -16.72
C VAL A 347 2.37 14.24 -15.78
N VAL A 348 1.80 15.27 -15.16
CA VAL A 348 0.63 15.15 -14.28
C VAL A 348 -0.59 14.58 -15.05
N THR A 349 -0.85 15.05 -16.26
CA THR A 349 -1.97 14.59 -17.09
C THR A 349 -1.76 13.15 -17.58
N SER A 350 -0.58 12.82 -18.11
CA SER A 350 -0.23 11.43 -18.50
C SER A 350 -0.37 10.47 -17.32
N ASN A 351 0.16 10.83 -16.15
CA ASN A 351 0.03 10.02 -14.94
C ASN A 351 -1.44 9.85 -14.50
N ARG A 352 -2.24 10.92 -14.56
CA ARG A 352 -3.68 10.88 -14.25
C ARG A 352 -4.41 9.90 -15.17
N HIS A 353 -4.23 10.02 -16.49
CA HIS A 353 -4.86 9.12 -17.46
C HIS A 353 -4.51 7.64 -17.19
N ALA A 354 -3.23 7.34 -16.95
CA ALA A 354 -2.79 5.97 -16.65
C ALA A 354 -3.38 5.42 -15.34
N VAL A 355 -3.51 6.25 -14.30
CA VAL A 355 -4.12 5.87 -13.01
C VAL A 355 -5.63 5.69 -13.15
N GLU A 356 -6.34 6.61 -13.83
CA GLU A 356 -7.78 6.52 -14.06
C GLU A 356 -8.16 5.29 -14.91
N LEU A 357 -7.36 4.99 -15.93
CA LEU A 357 -7.48 3.78 -16.75
C LEU A 357 -7.28 2.51 -15.91
N ARG A 358 -6.25 2.47 -15.06
CA ARG A 358 -6.06 1.36 -14.11
C ARG A 358 -7.28 1.22 -13.18
N TYR A 359 -7.78 2.32 -12.62
CA TYR A 359 -8.93 2.30 -11.72
C TYR A 359 -10.19 1.80 -12.41
N THR A 360 -10.37 2.16 -13.68
CA THR A 360 -11.46 1.68 -14.53
C THR A 360 -11.44 0.15 -14.70
N LEU A 361 -10.23 -0.44 -14.74
CA LEU A 361 -9.99 -1.87 -14.91
C LEU A 361 -9.85 -2.66 -13.60
N ILE A 362 -10.03 -2.04 -12.43
CA ILE A 362 -9.95 -2.75 -11.13
C ILE A 362 -10.91 -3.95 -11.03
N PRO A 363 -12.18 -3.90 -11.47
CA PRO A 363 -13.09 -5.06 -11.36
C PRO A 363 -12.58 -6.28 -12.12
N TYR A 364 -12.08 -6.09 -13.35
CA TYR A 364 -11.46 -7.15 -14.13
C TYR A 364 -10.20 -7.68 -13.44
N LEU A 365 -9.29 -6.79 -13.03
CA LEU A 365 -8.04 -7.17 -12.38
C LEU A 365 -8.27 -7.94 -11.07
N TYR A 366 -9.27 -7.54 -10.28
CA TYR A 366 -9.64 -8.22 -9.02
C TYR A 366 -10.25 -9.60 -9.29
N THR A 367 -11.05 -9.74 -10.35
CA THR A 367 -11.57 -11.04 -10.81
C THR A 367 -10.44 -11.97 -11.27
N LEU A 368 -9.37 -11.44 -11.89
CA LEU A 368 -8.17 -12.24 -12.18
C LEU A 368 -7.43 -12.69 -10.91
N PHE A 369 -7.31 -11.84 -9.89
CA PHE A 369 -6.73 -12.25 -8.60
C PHE A 369 -7.55 -13.35 -7.94
N HIS A 370 -8.89 -13.23 -7.93
CA HIS A 370 -9.78 -14.27 -7.45
C HIS A 370 -9.58 -15.61 -8.18
N ARG A 371 -9.52 -15.61 -9.52
CA ARG A 371 -9.24 -16.81 -10.32
C ARG A 371 -7.92 -17.48 -9.93
N VAL A 372 -6.88 -16.69 -9.66
CA VAL A 372 -5.56 -17.21 -9.25
C VAL A 372 -5.58 -17.74 -7.81
N HIS A 373 -6.34 -17.12 -6.90
CA HIS A 373 -6.56 -17.64 -5.54
C HIS A 373 -7.23 -19.01 -5.56
N VAL A 374 -8.31 -19.16 -6.34
CA VAL A 374 -9.14 -20.39 -6.36
C VAL A 374 -8.52 -21.52 -7.16
N SER A 375 -7.86 -21.21 -8.29
CA SER A 375 -7.45 -22.22 -9.28
C SER A 375 -5.96 -22.17 -9.67
N GLY A 376 -5.18 -21.27 -9.07
CA GLY A 376 -3.79 -21.03 -9.46
C GLY A 376 -3.64 -20.35 -10.84
N GLY A 377 -2.42 -20.42 -11.39
CA GLY A 377 -2.07 -19.72 -12.63
C GLY A 377 -1.57 -18.29 -12.38
N THR A 378 -1.73 -17.40 -13.35
CA THR A 378 -1.21 -16.02 -13.26
C THR A 378 -2.22 -14.95 -13.69
N VAL A 379 -2.09 -13.76 -13.10
CA VAL A 379 -2.87 -12.55 -13.45
C VAL A 379 -2.28 -11.87 -14.68
N VAL A 380 -0.99 -11.56 -14.62
CA VAL A 380 -0.19 -11.11 -15.77
C VAL A 380 0.34 -12.34 -16.49
N ARG A 381 0.27 -12.37 -17.82
CA ARG A 381 0.63 -13.53 -18.65
C ARG A 381 1.53 -13.11 -19.80
N SER A 382 2.60 -13.86 -20.02
CA SER A 382 3.41 -13.75 -21.24
C SER A 382 2.62 -14.21 -22.45
N MET A 383 3.03 -13.79 -23.65
CA MET A 383 2.39 -14.20 -24.90
C MET A 383 2.38 -15.72 -25.05
N VAL A 384 3.52 -16.39 -24.84
CA VAL A 384 3.65 -17.87 -24.88
C VAL A 384 2.72 -18.62 -23.92
N HIS A 385 2.33 -18.04 -22.78
CA HIS A 385 1.39 -18.70 -21.85
C HIS A 385 -0.03 -18.74 -22.43
N ILE A 386 -0.41 -17.77 -23.27
CA ILE A 386 -1.73 -17.72 -23.92
C ILE A 386 -1.70 -18.33 -25.33
N PHE A 387 -0.55 -18.28 -26.01
CA PHE A 387 -0.35 -18.71 -27.39
C PHE A 387 0.88 -19.64 -27.52
N PRO A 388 0.91 -20.80 -26.83
CA PRO A 388 2.09 -21.67 -26.82
C PRO A 388 2.39 -22.33 -28.18
N LEU A 389 1.37 -22.43 -29.05
CA LEU A 389 1.51 -23.00 -30.40
C LEU A 389 1.96 -21.99 -31.46
N ASP A 390 2.05 -20.70 -31.09
CA ASP A 390 2.55 -19.64 -31.95
C ASP A 390 4.02 -19.36 -31.60
N SER A 391 4.94 -19.73 -32.48
CA SER A 391 6.38 -19.60 -32.24
C SER A 391 6.84 -18.14 -32.12
N GLU A 392 6.12 -17.19 -32.75
CA GLU A 392 6.42 -15.76 -32.59
C GLU A 392 6.18 -15.32 -31.15
N CYS A 393 5.24 -15.95 -30.44
CA CYS A 393 4.90 -15.60 -29.06
C CYS A 393 5.93 -16.08 -28.02
N TRP A 394 6.93 -16.89 -28.40
CA TRP A 394 7.88 -17.51 -27.48
C TRP A 394 8.91 -16.53 -26.91
N SER A 395 9.33 -15.55 -27.70
CA SER A 395 10.35 -14.55 -27.33
C SER A 395 9.79 -13.16 -27.00
N LEU A 396 8.46 -12.97 -27.04
CA LEU A 396 7.83 -11.68 -26.74
C LEU A 396 7.76 -11.43 -25.22
N ASP A 397 8.56 -10.48 -24.76
CA ASP A 397 8.61 -9.99 -23.37
C ASP A 397 8.28 -8.50 -23.21
N GLU A 398 8.34 -7.69 -24.27
CA GLU A 398 7.94 -6.27 -24.23
C GLU A 398 6.42 -5.99 -24.33
N GLN A 399 5.61 -7.05 -24.31
CA GLN A 399 4.15 -7.00 -24.28
C GLN A 399 3.61 -8.18 -23.47
N PHE A 400 2.46 -8.01 -22.85
CA PHE A 400 1.87 -9.03 -21.99
C PHE A 400 0.34 -8.93 -21.98
N LEU A 401 -0.33 -9.94 -21.43
CA LEU A 401 -1.76 -9.89 -21.18
C LEU A 401 -2.08 -9.75 -19.68
N TRP A 402 -3.16 -9.06 -19.37
CA TRP A 402 -3.95 -9.31 -18.16
C TRP A 402 -4.98 -10.40 -18.48
N GLY A 403 -4.87 -11.53 -17.78
CA GLY A 403 -5.65 -12.73 -18.07
C GLY A 403 -5.39 -13.21 -19.50
N SER A 404 -6.44 -13.59 -20.22
CA SER A 404 -6.35 -14.08 -21.60
C SER A 404 -6.85 -13.07 -22.65
N SER A 405 -7.28 -11.87 -22.23
CA SER A 405 -8.14 -10.99 -23.04
C SER A 405 -7.68 -9.55 -23.25
N LEU A 406 -6.89 -8.97 -22.35
CA LEU A 406 -6.39 -7.60 -22.47
C LEU A 406 -4.89 -7.60 -22.68
N LEU A 407 -4.44 -7.34 -23.91
CA LEU A 407 -3.04 -7.17 -24.28
C LEU A 407 -2.60 -5.73 -24.00
N ILE A 408 -1.41 -5.59 -23.43
CA ILE A 408 -0.79 -4.32 -23.00
C ILE A 408 0.61 -4.24 -23.62
N ALA A 409 0.87 -3.18 -24.39
CA ALA A 409 2.14 -2.97 -25.09
C ALA A 409 2.73 -1.59 -24.74
N PRO A 410 3.47 -1.44 -23.62
CA PRO A 410 4.04 -0.17 -23.20
C PRO A 410 5.22 0.28 -24.08
N VAL A 411 5.39 1.59 -24.24
CA VAL A 411 6.65 2.19 -24.69
C VAL A 411 7.65 2.09 -23.54
N ILE A 412 8.79 1.47 -23.79
CA ILE A 412 9.84 1.18 -22.79
C ILE A 412 11.21 1.78 -23.13
N TYR A 413 11.30 2.48 -24.26
CA TYR A 413 12.51 3.12 -24.77
C TYR A 413 12.39 4.64 -24.75
N GLU A 414 13.48 5.31 -24.39
CA GLU A 414 13.50 6.77 -24.27
C GLU A 414 13.18 7.47 -25.61
N ASN A 415 12.48 8.60 -25.55
CA ASN A 415 12.14 9.46 -26.70
C ASN A 415 11.36 8.77 -27.84
N HIS A 416 10.77 7.60 -27.60
CA HIS A 416 9.87 6.93 -28.54
C HIS A 416 8.42 7.40 -28.35
N THR A 417 7.72 7.62 -29.45
CA THR A 417 6.28 7.96 -29.50
C THR A 417 5.44 6.89 -30.21
N ASN A 418 6.05 5.73 -30.48
CA ASN A 418 5.50 4.63 -31.26
C ASN A 418 5.86 3.31 -30.54
N LYS A 419 5.05 2.26 -30.71
CA LYS A 419 5.34 0.92 -30.19
C LYS A 419 5.20 -0.13 -31.27
N SER A 420 6.23 -0.95 -31.44
CA SER A 420 6.14 -2.21 -32.19
C SER A 420 5.62 -3.32 -31.28
N LEU A 421 4.67 -4.10 -31.77
CA LEU A 421 3.99 -5.18 -31.05
C LEU A 421 3.52 -6.27 -32.02
N TYR A 422 3.14 -7.42 -31.48
CA TYR A 422 2.63 -8.58 -32.22
C TYR A 422 1.20 -8.92 -31.80
N LEU A 423 0.30 -9.06 -32.77
CA LEU A 423 -1.08 -9.53 -32.57
C LEU A 423 -1.25 -10.92 -33.23
N PRO A 424 -1.41 -12.01 -32.45
CA PRO A 424 -1.62 -13.37 -32.97
C PRO A 424 -2.70 -13.45 -34.04
N THR A 425 -2.31 -13.99 -35.20
CA THR A 425 -3.11 -13.99 -36.44
C THR A 425 -4.31 -14.95 -36.43
N THR A 426 -4.40 -15.84 -35.44
CA THR A 426 -5.53 -16.78 -35.26
C THR A 426 -6.77 -16.11 -34.66
N GLU A 427 -6.62 -14.94 -34.04
CA GLU A 427 -7.65 -14.29 -33.23
C GLU A 427 -8.32 -13.10 -33.95
N ARG A 428 -9.24 -12.42 -33.26
CA ARG A 428 -9.62 -11.03 -33.54
C ARG A 428 -9.05 -10.15 -32.44
N TRP A 429 -8.63 -8.95 -32.79
CA TRP A 429 -8.10 -7.97 -31.86
C TRP A 429 -8.78 -6.63 -32.09
N PHE A 430 -9.20 -5.96 -31.02
CA PHE A 430 -9.88 -4.67 -31.07
C PHE A 430 -9.07 -3.64 -30.29
N ASP A 431 -8.95 -2.42 -30.81
CA ASP A 431 -8.42 -1.32 -30.00
C ASP A 431 -9.33 -1.11 -28.78
N TYR A 432 -8.73 -1.03 -27.59
CA TYR A 432 -9.45 -0.93 -26.34
C TYR A 432 -10.31 0.34 -26.22
N TYR A 433 -9.85 1.45 -26.80
CA TYR A 433 -10.42 2.78 -26.63
C TYR A 433 -11.55 3.03 -27.63
N THR A 434 -11.33 2.68 -28.90
CA THR A 434 -12.30 2.90 -30.00
C THR A 434 -13.25 1.72 -30.18
N GLY A 435 -12.78 0.49 -29.92
CA GLY A 435 -13.46 -0.75 -30.27
C GLY A 435 -13.30 -1.20 -31.73
N GLU A 436 -12.46 -0.51 -32.51
CA GLU A 436 -12.17 -0.83 -33.90
C GLU A 436 -11.33 -2.11 -34.02
N GLU A 437 -11.74 -3.00 -34.93
CA GLU A 437 -11.02 -4.24 -35.20
C GLU A 437 -9.72 -4.00 -35.98
N GLN A 438 -8.63 -4.59 -35.52
CA GLN A 438 -7.34 -4.53 -36.18
C GLN A 438 -7.32 -5.42 -37.43
N THR A 439 -7.19 -4.77 -38.59
CA THR A 439 -7.11 -5.43 -39.90
C THR A 439 -5.70 -5.93 -40.22
N ILE A 440 -4.67 -5.33 -39.59
CA ILE A 440 -3.27 -5.76 -39.67
C ILE A 440 -2.96 -6.60 -38.43
N LEU A 441 -2.59 -7.86 -38.66
CA LEU A 441 -2.21 -8.83 -37.63
C LEU A 441 -0.78 -9.33 -37.86
N GLY A 442 -0.19 -9.99 -36.87
CA GLY A 442 1.24 -10.28 -36.82
C GLY A 442 2.00 -9.10 -36.22
N HIS A 443 3.23 -8.85 -36.68
CA HIS A 443 4.04 -7.70 -36.24
C HIS A 443 3.53 -6.40 -36.88
N LEU A 444 3.25 -5.40 -36.05
CA LEU A 444 2.87 -4.05 -36.46
C LEU A 444 3.45 -2.98 -35.54
N THR A 445 3.48 -1.74 -36.01
CA THR A 445 3.90 -0.57 -35.24
C THR A 445 2.76 0.43 -35.15
N VAL A 446 2.45 0.88 -33.93
CA VAL A 446 1.30 1.74 -33.63
C VAL A 446 1.75 3.04 -32.94
N SER A 447 0.91 4.07 -33.02
CA SER A 447 1.13 5.35 -32.33
C SER A 447 1.00 5.16 -30.81
N ALA A 448 1.93 5.75 -30.05
CA ALA A 448 2.01 5.68 -28.60
C ALA A 448 2.64 6.95 -28.01
N PRO A 449 1.97 8.11 -28.10
CA PRO A 449 2.45 9.37 -27.50
C PRO A 449 2.54 9.30 -25.97
N LEU A 450 3.19 10.30 -25.36
CA LEU A 450 3.56 10.36 -23.94
C LEU A 450 2.42 10.16 -22.92
N ASP A 451 1.16 10.34 -23.33
CA ASP A 451 -0.05 10.20 -22.51
C ASP A 451 -0.95 9.01 -22.92
N PHE A 452 -0.46 8.12 -23.79
CA PHE A 452 -1.19 6.98 -24.34
C PHE A 452 -0.41 5.67 -24.19
N ILE A 453 -1.11 4.58 -23.87
CA ILE A 453 -0.56 3.22 -23.84
C ILE A 453 -1.39 2.31 -24.75
N PRO A 454 -0.79 1.67 -25.77
CA PRO A 454 -1.50 0.72 -26.62
C PRO A 454 -2.09 -0.45 -25.82
N LEU A 455 -3.41 -0.63 -25.97
CA LEU A 455 -4.21 -1.67 -25.33
C LEU A 455 -5.11 -2.34 -26.37
N TYR A 456 -5.10 -3.67 -26.40
CA TYR A 456 -5.92 -4.45 -27.34
C TYR A 456 -6.75 -5.51 -26.62
N LEU A 457 -8.02 -5.63 -27.01
CA LEU A 457 -8.93 -6.67 -26.54
C LEU A 457 -8.95 -7.84 -27.52
N ARG A 458 -8.72 -9.04 -27.02
CA ARG A 458 -8.92 -10.29 -27.78
C ARG A 458 -10.42 -10.57 -27.91
N GLY A 459 -10.85 -10.96 -29.11
CA GLY A 459 -12.19 -11.48 -29.34
C GLY A 459 -12.45 -12.76 -28.55
N GLY A 460 -13.71 -12.99 -28.17
CA GLY A 460 -14.13 -14.11 -27.33
C GLY A 460 -14.32 -13.76 -25.86
N TYR A 461 -14.13 -12.50 -25.47
CA TYR A 461 -14.08 -12.11 -24.05
C TYR A 461 -15.01 -10.94 -23.70
N ILE A 462 -15.55 -10.99 -22.48
CA ILE A 462 -16.33 -9.92 -21.87
C ILE A 462 -15.58 -9.42 -20.63
N ILE A 463 -15.33 -8.12 -20.56
CA ILE A 463 -14.55 -7.49 -19.48
C ILE A 463 -15.44 -6.54 -18.67
N PRO A 464 -15.43 -6.60 -17.32
CA PRO A 464 -16.08 -5.65 -16.45
C PRO A 464 -15.19 -4.46 -16.08
N HIS A 465 -15.77 -3.27 -16.13
CA HIS A 465 -15.14 -1.98 -15.82
C HIS A 465 -15.97 -1.24 -14.76
N GLN A 466 -15.39 -0.23 -14.11
CA GLN A 466 -16.08 0.67 -13.18
C GLN A 466 -15.70 2.12 -13.49
N GLN A 467 -16.58 3.10 -13.25
CA GLN A 467 -16.18 4.50 -13.31
C GLN A 467 -15.13 4.80 -12.22
N SER A 468 -14.03 5.44 -12.61
CA SER A 468 -12.91 5.77 -11.73
C SER A 468 -13.27 6.83 -10.67
N ALA A 469 -12.43 6.93 -9.63
CA ALA A 469 -12.48 7.97 -8.60
C ALA A 469 -11.12 8.11 -7.90
N MET A 470 -10.95 9.11 -7.04
CA MET A 470 -9.69 9.40 -6.33
C MET A 470 -9.16 8.25 -5.45
N ASN A 471 -10.02 7.33 -5.01
CA ASN A 471 -9.65 6.14 -4.23
C ASN A 471 -10.66 5.00 -4.47
N THR A 472 -10.30 3.79 -4.06
CA THR A 472 -11.12 2.58 -4.25
C THR A 472 -12.42 2.61 -3.43
N VAL A 473 -12.43 3.23 -2.26
CA VAL A 473 -13.64 3.41 -1.43
C VAL A 473 -14.71 4.22 -2.16
N ALA A 474 -14.28 5.23 -2.94
CA ALA A 474 -15.15 6.03 -3.78
C ALA A 474 -15.49 5.33 -5.10
N SER A 475 -14.51 4.72 -5.79
CA SER A 475 -14.75 4.09 -7.09
C SER A 475 -15.67 2.88 -6.98
N ARG A 476 -15.56 2.09 -5.90
CA ARG A 476 -16.42 0.91 -5.66
C ARG A 476 -17.92 1.25 -5.56
N LYS A 477 -18.27 2.52 -5.30
CA LYS A 477 -19.66 3.04 -5.27
C LYS A 477 -20.12 3.64 -6.60
N LYS A 478 -19.35 3.45 -7.68
CA LYS A 478 -19.66 3.98 -9.01
C LYS A 478 -20.26 2.92 -9.94
N PRO A 479 -20.98 3.33 -11.00
CA PRO A 479 -21.50 2.42 -12.01
C PRO A 479 -20.43 1.51 -12.62
N LEU A 480 -20.87 0.31 -12.99
CA LEU A 480 -20.13 -0.67 -13.76
C LEU A 480 -20.48 -0.57 -15.24
N PHE A 481 -19.56 -1.03 -16.08
CA PHE A 481 -19.74 -1.11 -17.54
C PHE A 481 -19.19 -2.44 -18.06
N LEU A 482 -19.68 -2.91 -19.21
CA LEU A 482 -19.16 -4.09 -19.89
C LEU A 482 -18.63 -3.75 -21.28
N ILE A 483 -17.49 -4.34 -21.64
CA ILE A 483 -17.03 -4.42 -23.03
C ILE A 483 -17.08 -5.89 -23.47
N VAL A 484 -17.78 -6.16 -24.57
CA VAL A 484 -17.98 -7.47 -25.20
C VAL A 484 -17.20 -7.49 -26.52
N ALA A 485 -16.05 -8.14 -26.54
CA ALA A 485 -15.24 -8.29 -27.75
C ALA A 485 -15.56 -9.62 -28.43
N LEU A 486 -16.22 -9.61 -29.58
CA LEU A 486 -16.69 -10.83 -30.24
C LEU A 486 -15.57 -11.56 -31.01
N ASP A 487 -15.52 -12.89 -30.90
CA ASP A 487 -14.62 -13.72 -31.72
C ASP A 487 -15.13 -13.87 -33.17
N ARG A 488 -14.47 -14.74 -33.96
CA ARG A 488 -14.86 -15.05 -35.35
C ARG A 488 -16.20 -15.80 -35.43
N ASN A 489 -16.61 -16.48 -34.36
CA ASN A 489 -17.88 -17.21 -34.25
C ASN A 489 -19.03 -16.34 -33.71
N GLN A 490 -18.79 -15.03 -33.49
CA GLN A 490 -19.73 -14.12 -32.81
C GLN A 490 -20.09 -14.58 -31.39
N TYR A 491 -19.08 -15.09 -30.68
CA TYR A 491 -19.12 -15.52 -29.30
C TYR A 491 -18.26 -14.60 -28.41
N ALA A 492 -18.66 -14.44 -27.15
CA ALA A 492 -17.79 -13.92 -26.09
C ALA A 492 -18.27 -14.36 -24.70
N SER A 493 -17.35 -14.57 -23.75
CA SER A 493 -17.71 -14.81 -22.35
C SER A 493 -16.79 -14.13 -21.34
N GLY A 494 -17.28 -13.98 -20.12
CA GLY A 494 -16.55 -13.34 -19.04
C GLY A 494 -17.25 -13.48 -17.70
N ASP A 495 -16.66 -12.87 -16.69
CA ASP A 495 -17.08 -12.98 -15.29
C ASP A 495 -16.72 -11.72 -14.49
N LEU A 496 -17.30 -11.63 -13.29
CA LEU A 496 -16.95 -10.64 -12.28
C LEU A 496 -17.05 -11.28 -10.90
N PHE A 497 -15.97 -11.20 -10.10
CA PHE A 497 -16.00 -11.50 -8.67
C PHE A 497 -16.11 -10.20 -7.85
N TRP A 498 -16.94 -10.22 -6.79
CA TRP A 498 -17.16 -9.05 -5.94
C TRP A 498 -17.51 -9.41 -4.49
N ASP A 499 -16.65 -9.07 -3.55
CA ASP A 499 -16.88 -9.14 -2.09
C ASP A 499 -16.75 -7.74 -1.45
N ASP A 500 -16.45 -7.64 -0.14
CA ASP A 500 -16.20 -6.36 0.52
C ASP A 500 -14.84 -5.72 0.16
N GLY A 501 -13.87 -6.54 -0.26
CA GLY A 501 -12.53 -6.14 -0.71
C GLY A 501 -11.47 -6.11 0.39
N GLU A 502 -11.77 -6.53 1.63
CA GLU A 502 -10.83 -6.46 2.76
C GLU A 502 -10.97 -7.58 3.81
N SER A 503 -12.12 -8.26 3.92
CA SER A 503 -12.29 -9.36 4.87
C SER A 503 -11.42 -10.57 4.52
N ILE A 504 -10.93 -11.25 5.56
CA ILE A 504 -10.23 -12.54 5.43
C ILE A 504 -11.25 -13.64 5.10
N ASP A 505 -10.86 -14.65 4.33
CA ASP A 505 -11.67 -15.84 3.98
C ASP A 505 -13.07 -15.53 3.39
N THR A 506 -13.22 -14.50 2.55
CA THR A 506 -14.52 -14.16 1.92
C THR A 506 -15.01 -15.26 0.97
N TYR A 507 -14.10 -15.84 0.18
CA TYR A 507 -14.41 -16.93 -0.74
C TYR A 507 -14.83 -18.20 0.00
N GLU A 508 -14.01 -18.65 0.95
CA GLU A 508 -14.19 -19.87 1.74
C GLU A 508 -15.48 -19.80 2.57
N ARG A 509 -15.79 -18.62 3.15
CA ARG A 509 -17.05 -18.37 3.88
C ARG A 509 -18.25 -18.06 2.97
N SER A 510 -18.08 -18.07 1.65
CA SER A 510 -19.13 -17.73 0.67
C SER A 510 -19.75 -16.33 0.81
N ILE A 511 -18.98 -15.33 1.23
CA ILE A 511 -19.42 -13.95 1.42
C ILE A 511 -19.02 -13.10 0.20
N TYR A 512 -19.58 -13.43 -0.96
CA TYR A 512 -19.28 -12.76 -2.22
C TYR A 512 -20.45 -12.82 -3.21
N ASN A 513 -20.33 -12.05 -4.29
CA ASN A 513 -21.14 -12.13 -5.50
C ASN A 513 -20.24 -12.57 -6.67
N TYR A 514 -20.79 -13.38 -7.57
CA TYR A 514 -20.09 -13.85 -8.76
C TYR A 514 -21.05 -13.83 -9.95
N PHE A 515 -20.62 -13.18 -11.02
CA PHE A 515 -21.40 -12.96 -12.22
C PHE A 515 -20.80 -13.70 -13.40
N ILE A 516 -21.65 -14.20 -14.28
CA ILE A 516 -21.27 -14.78 -15.56
C ILE A 516 -21.87 -13.94 -16.68
N PHE A 517 -21.06 -13.62 -17.68
CA PHE A 517 -21.45 -12.91 -18.88
C PHE A 517 -21.25 -13.84 -20.09
N ASN A 518 -22.25 -13.95 -20.96
CA ASN A 518 -22.14 -14.77 -22.17
C ASN A 518 -22.90 -14.11 -23.33
N TYR A 519 -22.19 -13.89 -24.44
CA TYR A 519 -22.75 -13.49 -25.73
C TYR A 519 -22.67 -14.68 -26.70
N GLN A 520 -23.80 -15.09 -27.25
CA GLN A 520 -23.86 -16.11 -28.31
C GLN A 520 -25.15 -15.96 -29.11
N SER A 521 -25.11 -16.23 -30.42
CA SER A 521 -26.30 -16.29 -31.29
C SER A 521 -27.20 -15.05 -31.13
N GLN A 522 -26.61 -13.86 -31.24
CA GLN A 522 -27.27 -12.55 -31.12
C GLN A 522 -27.90 -12.26 -29.74
N ARG A 523 -27.49 -12.99 -28.70
CA ARG A 523 -28.00 -12.80 -27.33
C ARG A 523 -26.88 -12.55 -26.35
N LEU A 524 -26.96 -11.44 -25.61
CA LEU A 524 -26.13 -11.19 -24.42
C LEU A 524 -26.91 -11.59 -23.17
N THR A 525 -26.23 -12.29 -22.26
CA THR A 525 -26.76 -12.66 -20.95
C THR A 525 -25.80 -12.19 -19.87
N ILE A 526 -26.37 -11.62 -18.80
CA ILE A 526 -25.67 -11.15 -17.61
C ILE A 526 -26.38 -11.80 -16.42
N GLU A 527 -25.70 -12.71 -15.73
CA GLU A 527 -26.33 -13.58 -14.73
C GLU A 527 -25.54 -13.58 -13.41
N PRO A 528 -26.17 -13.24 -12.27
CA PRO A 528 -25.57 -13.44 -10.95
C PRO A 528 -25.62 -14.93 -10.57
N TRP A 529 -24.55 -15.66 -10.86
CA TRP A 529 -24.39 -17.07 -10.48
C TRP A 529 -24.34 -17.27 -8.96
N THR A 530 -23.84 -16.27 -8.23
CA THR A 530 -23.91 -16.21 -6.76
C THR A 530 -24.16 -14.77 -6.34
N TYR A 531 -25.09 -14.56 -5.42
CA TYR A 531 -25.41 -13.24 -4.89
C TYR A 531 -25.62 -13.29 -3.37
N LYS A 532 -24.53 -13.39 -2.60
CA LYS A 532 -24.54 -13.51 -1.13
C LYS A 532 -24.08 -12.24 -0.41
N TYR A 533 -23.30 -11.38 -1.06
CA TYR A 533 -22.86 -10.09 -0.53
C TYR A 533 -23.87 -8.99 -0.87
N GLN A 534 -24.90 -8.86 -0.03
CA GLN A 534 -26.05 -7.95 -0.22
C GLN A 534 -25.67 -6.46 -0.22
N GLN A 535 -24.55 -6.07 0.41
CA GLN A 535 -24.09 -4.68 0.46
C GLN A 535 -23.64 -4.12 -0.91
N MET A 536 -23.43 -4.96 -1.93
CA MET A 536 -23.26 -4.50 -3.30
C MET A 536 -24.51 -3.79 -3.86
N GLY A 537 -25.69 -4.08 -3.28
CA GLY A 537 -27.06 -3.82 -3.73
C GLY A 537 -27.39 -2.57 -4.57
N ASN A 538 -28.33 -1.76 -4.07
CA ASN A 538 -29.07 -0.79 -4.90
C ASN A 538 -28.20 0.33 -5.52
N ASP A 539 -27.01 0.55 -4.97
CA ASP A 539 -26.12 1.66 -5.32
C ASP A 539 -25.21 1.36 -6.52
N ILE A 540 -25.00 0.07 -6.85
CA ILE A 540 -24.14 -0.35 -7.98
C ILE A 540 -24.98 -0.98 -9.08
N LYS A 541 -24.79 -0.50 -10.31
CA LYS A 541 -25.54 -0.91 -11.50
C LYS A 541 -24.60 -1.04 -12.69
N PHE A 542 -24.98 -1.84 -13.68
CA PHE A 542 -24.41 -1.67 -15.02
C PHE A 542 -25.22 -0.59 -15.77
N GLU A 543 -24.52 0.42 -16.31
CA GLU A 543 -25.15 1.56 -17.01
C GLU A 543 -24.87 1.59 -18.51
N ASP A 544 -23.68 1.16 -18.94
CA ASP A 544 -23.30 1.08 -20.36
C ASP A 544 -22.73 -0.30 -20.71
N ILE A 545 -22.99 -0.75 -21.94
CA ILE A 545 -22.48 -1.98 -22.54
C ILE A 545 -22.01 -1.66 -23.96
N LYS A 546 -20.75 -1.95 -24.27
CA LYS A 546 -20.21 -1.89 -25.64
C LYS A 546 -20.04 -3.29 -26.20
N ILE A 547 -20.40 -3.49 -27.46
CA ILE A 547 -20.20 -4.75 -28.21
C ILE A 547 -19.40 -4.44 -29.47
N PHE A 548 -18.22 -5.04 -29.59
CA PHE A 548 -17.26 -4.82 -30.66
C PHE A 548 -17.30 -5.96 -31.68
N GLY A 549 -17.15 -5.64 -32.96
CA GLY A 549 -16.99 -6.64 -34.02
C GLY A 549 -18.28 -7.39 -34.38
N LEU A 550 -19.44 -6.72 -34.33
CA LEU A 550 -20.70 -7.27 -34.85
C LEU A 550 -20.64 -7.40 -36.37
N ASN A 551 -20.99 -8.57 -36.91
CA ASN A 551 -20.97 -8.83 -38.35
C ASN A 551 -22.10 -8.15 -39.15
N LYS A 552 -23.09 -7.56 -38.46
CA LYS A 552 -24.23 -6.86 -39.05
C LYS A 552 -24.64 -5.68 -38.17
N GLN A 553 -25.11 -4.61 -38.81
CA GLN A 553 -25.77 -3.51 -38.10
C GLN A 553 -27.07 -4.01 -37.45
N PRO A 554 -27.26 -3.81 -36.14
CA PRO A 554 -28.52 -4.14 -35.48
C PRO A 554 -29.63 -3.19 -35.96
N THR A 555 -30.79 -3.77 -36.23
CA THR A 555 -32.03 -3.03 -36.53
C THR A 555 -32.85 -2.77 -35.27
N LYS A 556 -32.76 -3.68 -34.29
CA LYS A 556 -33.58 -3.68 -33.07
C LYS A 556 -32.85 -4.36 -31.91
N ILE A 557 -33.10 -3.88 -30.70
CA ILE A 557 -32.55 -4.46 -29.47
C ILE A 557 -33.67 -4.63 -28.44
N LEU A 558 -33.81 -5.85 -27.90
CA LEU A 558 -34.75 -6.15 -26.81
C LEU A 558 -33.99 -6.43 -25.52
N TRP A 559 -34.26 -5.69 -24.44
CA TRP A 559 -33.81 -5.95 -23.07
C TRP A 559 -34.96 -6.57 -22.27
N ASN A 560 -34.81 -7.82 -21.82
CA ASN A 560 -35.84 -8.59 -21.11
C ASN A 560 -37.23 -8.58 -21.81
N GLY A 561 -37.24 -8.50 -23.14
CA GLY A 561 -38.44 -8.43 -23.98
C GLY A 561 -38.95 -7.02 -24.29
N GLN A 562 -38.45 -5.98 -23.61
CA GLN A 562 -38.77 -4.58 -23.92
C GLN A 562 -37.77 -4.00 -24.92
N GLU A 563 -38.25 -3.23 -25.89
CA GLU A 563 -37.40 -2.64 -26.93
C GLU A 563 -36.64 -1.40 -26.42
N LEU A 564 -35.33 -1.36 -26.68
CA LEU A 564 -34.50 -0.18 -26.38
C LEU A 564 -34.64 0.86 -27.50
N ILE A 565 -34.88 2.11 -27.11
CA ILE A 565 -35.12 3.22 -28.04
C ILE A 565 -33.81 3.60 -28.74
N SER A 566 -33.77 3.39 -30.06
CA SER A 566 -32.64 3.76 -30.91
C SER A 566 -32.28 5.24 -30.80
N THR A 567 -30.99 5.57 -30.97
CA THR A 567 -30.35 6.90 -30.82
C THR A 567 -30.38 7.51 -29.40
N SER A 568 -31.31 7.11 -28.53
CA SER A 568 -31.41 7.64 -27.15
C SER A 568 -30.86 6.71 -26.07
N GLN A 569 -30.96 5.39 -26.27
CA GLN A 569 -30.43 4.34 -25.38
C GLN A 569 -29.39 3.46 -26.07
N TRP A 570 -29.29 3.48 -27.40
CA TRP A 570 -28.21 2.80 -28.11
C TRP A 570 -27.85 3.47 -29.44
N THR A 571 -26.58 3.31 -29.85
CA THR A 571 -26.05 3.74 -31.15
C THR A 571 -25.15 2.66 -31.75
N PHE A 572 -25.06 2.61 -33.08
CA PHE A 572 -24.15 1.71 -33.79
C PHE A 572 -23.22 2.52 -34.69
N ASN A 573 -21.91 2.36 -34.54
CA ASN A 573 -20.92 2.90 -35.46
C ASN A 573 -20.63 1.86 -36.54
N ILE A 574 -21.09 2.13 -37.76
CA ILE A 574 -20.95 1.22 -38.91
C ILE A 574 -19.51 1.08 -39.41
N THR A 575 -18.66 2.10 -39.22
CA THR A 575 -17.25 2.07 -39.62
C THR A 575 -16.43 1.14 -38.72
N MET A 576 -16.66 1.22 -37.40
CA MET A 576 -15.93 0.41 -36.40
C MET A 576 -16.62 -0.91 -36.05
N ASN A 577 -17.85 -1.15 -36.53
CA ASN A 577 -18.73 -2.25 -36.13
C ASN A 577 -18.97 -2.34 -34.60
N VAL A 578 -19.13 -1.18 -33.97
CA VAL A 578 -19.31 -1.03 -32.51
C VAL A 578 -20.75 -0.64 -32.18
N LEU A 579 -21.43 -1.50 -31.41
CA LEU A 579 -22.70 -1.16 -30.75
C LEU A 579 -22.39 -0.60 -29.35
N HIS A 580 -23.01 0.53 -29.01
CA HIS A 580 -22.98 1.11 -27.67
C HIS A 580 -24.41 1.20 -27.13
N MET A 581 -24.71 0.45 -26.08
CA MET A 581 -25.94 0.57 -25.29
C MET A 581 -25.62 1.38 -24.03
N THR A 582 -26.48 2.35 -23.69
CA THR A 582 -26.22 3.39 -22.68
C THR A 582 -27.46 3.73 -21.87
N LYS A 583 -27.26 4.43 -20.74
CA LYS A 583 -28.35 4.84 -19.83
C LYS A 583 -29.19 3.65 -19.35
N LEU A 584 -28.54 2.49 -19.27
CA LEU A 584 -29.13 1.29 -18.69
C LEU A 584 -29.14 1.46 -17.16
N SER A 585 -29.91 0.61 -16.48
CA SER A 585 -30.02 0.64 -15.01
C SER A 585 -30.21 -0.80 -14.54
N LEU A 586 -29.20 -1.64 -14.82
CA LEU A 586 -29.28 -3.07 -14.53
C LEU A 586 -29.17 -3.28 -13.02
N ASN A 587 -30.22 -3.87 -12.44
CA ASN A 587 -30.16 -4.37 -11.07
C ASN A 587 -29.27 -5.61 -11.04
N VAL A 588 -28.13 -5.53 -10.34
CA VAL A 588 -27.12 -6.60 -10.25
C VAL A 588 -27.65 -7.90 -9.61
N ALA A 589 -28.71 -7.84 -8.78
CA ALA A 589 -29.30 -9.04 -8.19
C ALA A 589 -30.22 -9.83 -9.16
N LYS A 590 -30.33 -9.43 -10.43
CA LYS A 590 -31.21 -10.05 -11.43
C LYS A 590 -30.48 -10.43 -12.71
N THR A 591 -30.90 -11.53 -13.32
CA THR A 591 -30.47 -11.91 -14.68
C THR A 591 -31.03 -10.93 -15.70
N HIS A 592 -30.19 -10.45 -16.61
CA HIS A 592 -30.57 -9.60 -17.74
C HIS A 592 -30.23 -10.28 -19.06
N LYS A 593 -31.16 -10.19 -20.02
CA LYS A 593 -31.05 -10.80 -21.35
C LYS A 593 -31.28 -9.72 -22.41
N PHE A 594 -30.35 -9.59 -23.35
CA PHE A 594 -30.49 -8.74 -24.53
C PHE A 594 -30.57 -9.60 -25.78
N ILE A 595 -31.42 -9.23 -26.73
CA ILE A 595 -31.49 -9.81 -28.07
C ILE A 595 -31.17 -8.69 -29.06
N ILE A 596 -30.18 -8.90 -29.93
CA ILE A 596 -29.62 -7.90 -30.85
C ILE A 596 -29.86 -8.39 -32.29
N SER A 597 -30.91 -7.87 -32.96
CA SER A 597 -31.42 -8.36 -34.25
C SER A 597 -31.21 -7.38 -35.41
#